data_AF-A0A2R2MNP1-F1
#
_entry.id   AF-A0A2R2MNP1-F1
#
_cell.length_a   1.000
_cell.length_b   1.000
_cell.length_c   1.000
_cell.angle_alpha   90.00
_cell.angle_beta   90.00
_cell.angle_gamma   90.00
#
_symmetry.space_group_name_H-M   'P 1'
#
loop_
_entity.id
_entity.type
_entity.pdbx_description
1 polymer ?
#
loop_
_entity_poly.entity_id
_entity_poly.type
_entity_poly.pdbx_seq_one_letter_code
_entity_poly.pdbx_strand_id
1 'polypeptide(L)'
;MQADLCSCLRVAASLSPYLFYVDELWSSTFTVATLEASVHLINTYVRNFCCEGIVLPWSLTLYFVRGLLSLCSQRSQSLNSAVLNQGFGKSPLIVVSLIMHYPVVEGALGRELCSSHGSSSEHFVIFNRLRSVYMWATELLGQTLSLEPPCPEPWISGAAIFAVCASAGH
;
A
#
# COMPACT_ATOMS: atom_id res chain seq x y z
N MET A 1 -22.83 -14.65 -3.45
CA MET A 1 -22.21 -13.56 -2.65
C MET A 1 -20.69 -13.46 -2.84
N GLN A 2 -19.90 -14.52 -2.59
CA GLN A 2 -18.42 -14.48 -2.79
C GLN A 2 -18.03 -14.37 -4.29
N ALA A 3 -18.75 -15.06 -5.18
CA ALA A 3 -18.56 -14.98 -6.62
C ALA A 3 -18.91 -13.60 -7.21
N ASP A 4 -19.94 -12.94 -6.66
CA ASP A 4 -20.39 -11.62 -7.11
C ASP A 4 -19.35 -10.55 -6.79
N LEU A 5 -18.75 -10.59 -5.59
CA LEU A 5 -17.72 -9.64 -5.21
C LEU A 5 -16.37 -9.92 -5.89
N CYS A 6 -15.99 -11.18 -6.13
CA CYS A 6 -14.83 -11.48 -6.97
C CYS A 6 -15.00 -10.94 -8.39
N SER A 7 -16.22 -10.98 -8.91
CA SER A 7 -16.57 -10.35 -10.18
C SER A 7 -16.48 -8.84 -10.08
N CYS A 8 -16.99 -8.22 -9.01
CA CYS A 8 -16.83 -6.78 -8.75
C CYS A 8 -15.37 -6.35 -8.61
N LEU A 9 -14.51 -7.17 -7.98
CA LEU A 9 -13.08 -6.89 -7.82
C LEU A 9 -12.33 -7.07 -9.13
N ARG A 10 -12.70 -8.03 -9.97
CA ARG A 10 -12.16 -8.17 -11.34
C ARG A 10 -12.59 -6.99 -12.21
N VAL A 11 -13.86 -6.59 -12.12
CA VAL A 11 -14.39 -5.42 -12.81
C VAL A 11 -13.66 -4.16 -12.32
N ALA A 12 -13.53 -3.95 -11.01
CA ALA A 12 -12.77 -2.85 -10.43
C ALA A 12 -11.31 -2.86 -10.89
N ALA A 13 -10.63 -4.01 -10.88
CA ALA A 13 -9.25 -4.14 -11.35
C ALA A 13 -9.10 -3.93 -12.87
N SER A 14 -10.16 -4.15 -13.65
CA SER A 14 -10.22 -3.85 -15.09
C SER A 14 -10.61 -2.40 -15.40
N LEU A 15 -11.12 -1.69 -14.40
CA LEU A 15 -11.40 -0.26 -14.48
C LEU A 15 -10.12 0.52 -14.18
N SER A 16 -10.12 1.82 -14.45
CA SER A 16 -8.93 2.65 -14.22
C SER A 16 -8.68 2.81 -12.72
N PRO A 17 -7.43 2.73 -12.20
CA PRO A 17 -7.09 2.85 -10.76
C PRO A 17 -7.68 4.07 -10.05
N TYR A 18 -8.15 5.06 -10.82
CA TYR A 18 -8.97 6.17 -10.40
C TYR A 18 -10.35 5.81 -9.84
N LEU A 19 -10.83 4.57 -9.97
CA LEU A 19 -12.22 4.27 -9.65
C LEU A 19 -12.56 4.33 -8.15
N PHE A 20 -11.56 4.24 -7.27
CA PHE A 20 -11.74 4.51 -5.82
C PHE A 20 -11.78 6.00 -5.49
N TYR A 21 -11.48 6.86 -6.48
CA TYR A 21 -11.23 8.28 -6.32
C TYR A 21 -12.07 9.13 -7.31
N VAL A 22 -13.10 8.54 -7.94
CA VAL A 22 -13.86 9.13 -9.07
C VAL A 22 -14.55 10.43 -8.72
N ASP A 23 -15.02 10.58 -7.47
CA ASP A 23 -15.72 11.80 -7.04
C ASP A 23 -14.85 13.06 -7.19
N GLU A 24 -13.52 12.90 -7.28
CA GLU A 24 -12.58 14.02 -7.32
C GLU A 24 -11.76 14.11 -8.61
N LEU A 25 -11.99 13.29 -9.64
CA LEU A 25 -11.28 13.50 -10.93
C LEU A 25 -11.69 14.83 -11.61
N TRP A 26 -12.86 15.35 -11.26
CA TRP A 26 -13.42 16.62 -11.74
C TRP A 26 -13.41 17.71 -10.68
N SER A 27 -13.02 17.38 -9.43
CA SER A 27 -12.86 18.34 -8.33
C SER A 27 -11.37 18.66 -8.18
N SER A 28 -11.05 19.96 -8.13
CA SER A 28 -9.68 20.44 -7.93
C SER A 28 -9.12 20.10 -6.55
N THR A 29 -9.87 19.44 -5.68
CA THR A 29 -9.47 19.05 -4.33
C THR A 29 -9.48 17.54 -4.23
N PHE A 30 -8.29 16.93 -4.19
CA PHE A 30 -8.16 15.60 -3.62
C PHE A 30 -8.09 15.77 -2.10
N THR A 31 -9.08 15.27 -1.37
CA THR A 31 -9.16 15.46 0.08
C THR A 31 -8.84 14.19 0.85
N VAL A 32 -8.38 14.36 2.10
CA VAL A 32 -8.21 13.26 3.06
C VAL A 32 -9.48 12.40 3.15
N ALA A 33 -10.67 12.98 2.93
CA ALA A 33 -11.96 12.29 2.96
C ALA A 33 -12.10 11.17 1.90
N THR A 34 -11.49 11.31 0.73
CA THR A 34 -11.57 10.29 -0.34
C THR A 34 -10.73 9.07 0.00
N LEU A 35 -9.57 9.31 0.63
CA LEU A 35 -8.77 8.23 1.19
C LEU A 35 -9.50 7.55 2.35
N GLU A 36 -10.21 8.30 3.19
CA GLU A 36 -11.05 7.76 4.26
C GLU A 36 -12.20 6.90 3.74
N ALA A 37 -12.88 7.31 2.66
CA ALA A 37 -13.93 6.52 2.03
C ALA A 37 -13.39 5.18 1.48
N SER A 38 -12.23 5.22 0.82
CA SER A 38 -11.55 4.02 0.32
C SER A 38 -11.11 3.09 1.47
N VAL A 39 -10.55 3.67 2.54
CA VAL A 39 -10.17 2.94 3.76
C VAL A 39 -11.39 2.32 4.44
N HIS A 40 -12.50 3.05 4.53
CA HIS A 40 -13.75 2.56 5.10
C HIS A 40 -14.29 1.38 4.29
N LEU A 41 -14.30 1.50 2.95
CA LEU A 41 -14.73 0.41 2.07
C LEU A 41 -13.88 -0.84 2.29
N ILE A 42 -12.55 -0.68 2.38
CA ILE A 42 -11.62 -1.78 2.59
C ILE A 42 -11.85 -2.45 3.95
N ASN A 43 -11.95 -1.66 5.02
CA ASN A 43 -12.12 -2.15 6.38
C ASN A 43 -13.48 -2.82 6.60
N THR A 44 -14.55 -2.30 5.99
CA THR A 44 -15.93 -2.76 6.21
C THR A 44 -16.30 -3.94 5.31
N TYR A 45 -15.94 -3.88 4.03
CA TYR A 45 -16.42 -4.83 3.04
C TYR A 45 -15.33 -5.77 2.56
N VAL A 46 -14.17 -5.24 2.15
CA VAL A 46 -13.13 -6.04 1.48
C VAL A 46 -12.40 -6.98 2.44
N ARG A 47 -12.19 -6.56 3.69
CA ARG A 47 -11.52 -7.36 4.73
C ARG A 47 -12.05 -8.79 4.83
N ASN A 48 -13.35 -8.99 4.68
CA ASN A 48 -14.00 -10.30 4.80
C ASN A 48 -13.64 -11.28 3.67
N PHE A 49 -12.92 -10.82 2.65
CA PHE A 49 -12.53 -11.58 1.46
C PHE A 49 -11.02 -11.78 1.36
N CYS A 50 -10.25 -11.23 2.31
CA CYS A 50 -8.82 -11.46 2.43
C CYS A 50 -8.54 -12.91 2.83
N CYS A 51 -7.47 -13.50 2.30
CA CYS A 51 -6.98 -14.79 2.82
C CYS A 51 -6.64 -14.60 4.30
N GLU A 52 -7.32 -15.37 5.15
CA GLU A 52 -7.25 -15.29 6.62
C GLU A 52 -7.63 -13.92 7.23
N GLY A 53 -8.23 -13.00 6.45
CA GLY A 53 -8.64 -11.68 6.95
C GLY A 53 -7.50 -10.68 7.18
N ILE A 54 -6.26 -11.04 6.83
CA ILE A 54 -5.04 -10.28 7.20
C ILE A 54 -4.40 -9.59 5.98
N VAL A 55 -4.58 -10.13 4.76
CA VAL A 55 -3.89 -9.66 3.55
C VAL A 55 -4.85 -9.52 2.37
N LEU A 56 -4.89 -8.34 1.75
CA LEU A 56 -5.61 -8.07 0.51
C LEU A 56 -4.99 -8.85 -0.65
N PRO A 57 -5.77 -9.34 -1.62
CA PRO A 57 -5.20 -9.91 -2.83
C PRO A 57 -4.22 -8.97 -3.52
N TRP A 58 -3.17 -9.52 -4.15
CA TRP A 58 -2.15 -8.76 -4.87
C TRP A 58 -2.75 -7.75 -5.86
N SER A 59 -3.72 -8.19 -6.69
CA SER A 59 -4.36 -7.36 -7.69
C SER A 59 -5.02 -6.11 -7.10
N LEU A 60 -5.62 -6.24 -5.92
CA LEU A 60 -6.29 -5.14 -5.23
C LEU A 60 -5.29 -4.22 -4.53
N THR A 61 -4.24 -4.81 -3.94
CA THR A 61 -3.12 -4.06 -3.34
C THR A 61 -2.47 -3.17 -4.40
N LEU A 62 -2.11 -3.75 -5.56
CA LEU A 62 -1.50 -3.03 -6.67
C LEU A 62 -2.42 -1.93 -7.23
N TYR A 63 -3.72 -2.22 -7.35
CA TYR A 63 -4.70 -1.24 -7.82
C TYR A 63 -4.79 -0.02 -6.91
N PHE A 64 -4.91 -0.24 -5.60
CA PHE A 64 -4.95 0.82 -4.60
C PHE A 64 -3.68 1.68 -4.63
N VAL A 65 -2.53 1.02 -4.70
CA VAL A 65 -1.23 1.69 -4.82
C VAL A 65 -1.12 2.56 -6.05
N ARG A 66 -1.48 2.04 -7.23
CA ARG A 66 -1.41 2.80 -8.48
C ARG A 66 -2.32 4.02 -8.45
N GLY A 67 -3.51 3.88 -7.86
CA GLY A 67 -4.40 5.01 -7.63
C GLY A 67 -3.74 6.09 -6.76
N LEU A 68 -3.15 5.68 -5.62
CA LEU A 68 -2.40 6.59 -4.76
C LEU A 68 -1.20 7.25 -5.46
N LEU A 69 -0.39 6.50 -6.20
CA LEU A 69 0.75 7.05 -6.93
C LEU A 69 0.32 8.09 -7.95
N SER A 70 -0.74 7.79 -8.71
CA SER A 70 -1.25 8.74 -9.69
C SER A 70 -1.79 10.00 -9.03
N LEU A 71 -2.40 9.92 -7.85
CA LEU A 71 -2.85 11.08 -7.11
C LEU A 71 -1.67 11.89 -6.57
N CYS A 72 -0.66 11.23 -6.02
CA CYS A 72 0.54 11.88 -5.52
C CYS A 72 1.33 12.59 -6.62
N SER A 73 1.34 12.05 -7.85
CA SER A 73 2.01 12.67 -8.99
C SER A 73 1.45 14.04 -9.39
N GLN A 74 0.19 14.31 -9.07
CA GLN A 74 -0.53 15.52 -9.49
C GLN A 74 -0.54 16.61 -8.40
N ARG A 75 0.08 16.36 -7.24
CA ARG A 75 -0.12 17.16 -6.01
C ARG A 75 1.19 17.50 -5.31
N SER A 76 1.13 18.49 -4.41
CA SER A 76 2.30 18.93 -3.63
C SER A 76 2.77 17.87 -2.64
N GLN A 77 4.09 17.81 -2.42
CA GLN A 77 4.75 16.83 -1.56
C GLN A 77 4.23 16.82 -0.11
N SER A 78 3.85 17.98 0.43
CA SER A 78 3.30 18.11 1.79
C SER A 78 1.89 17.54 1.94
N LEU A 79 1.08 17.63 0.89
CA LEU A 79 -0.26 17.06 0.88
C LEU A 79 -0.19 15.53 0.73
N ASN A 80 0.75 15.04 -0.09
CA ASN A 80 1.01 13.61 -0.25
C ASN A 80 1.44 12.96 1.06
N SER A 81 2.37 13.56 1.81
CA SER A 81 2.82 13.00 3.08
C SER A 81 1.68 12.98 4.13
N ALA A 82 0.87 14.02 4.21
CA ALA A 82 -0.27 14.09 5.14
C ALA A 82 -1.35 13.04 4.80
N VAL A 83 -1.74 12.94 3.53
CA VAL A 83 -2.70 11.97 3.02
C VAL A 83 -2.23 10.55 3.33
N LEU A 84 -1.00 10.21 2.94
CA LEU A 84 -0.48 8.86 3.12
C LEU A 84 -0.35 8.53 4.61
N ASN A 85 0.18 9.45 5.43
CA ASN A 85 0.32 9.22 6.87
C ASN A 85 -1.03 9.04 7.58
N GLN A 86 -2.04 9.85 7.25
CA GLN A 86 -3.35 9.77 7.89
C GLN A 86 -4.19 8.59 7.40
N GLY A 87 -4.16 8.29 6.10
CA GLY A 87 -4.98 7.21 5.54
C GLY A 87 -4.44 5.81 5.84
N PHE A 88 -3.13 5.62 5.72
CA PHE A 88 -2.52 4.33 6.04
C PHE A 88 -2.53 4.03 7.53
N GLY A 89 -2.42 5.05 8.39
CA GLY A 89 -2.64 4.90 9.83
C GLY A 89 -4.04 4.40 10.19
N LYS A 90 -5.04 4.65 9.33
CA LYS A 90 -6.44 4.25 9.53
C LYS A 90 -6.78 2.88 8.92
N SER A 91 -5.88 2.25 8.16
CA SER A 91 -6.08 0.90 7.62
C SER A 91 -4.81 0.04 7.71
N PRO A 92 -4.61 -0.66 8.84
CA PRO A 92 -3.53 -1.62 8.99
C PRO A 92 -3.55 -2.69 7.90
N LEU A 93 -4.73 -3.09 7.42
CA LEU A 93 -4.89 -4.10 6.38
C LEU A 93 -4.15 -3.71 5.09
N ILE A 94 -4.22 -2.44 4.68
CA ILE A 94 -3.52 -1.98 3.48
C ILE A 94 -2.01 -2.01 3.71
N VAL A 95 -1.54 -1.49 4.84
CA VAL A 95 -0.11 -1.46 5.18
C VAL A 95 0.48 -2.87 5.24
N VAL A 96 -0.19 -3.79 5.93
CA VAL A 96 0.21 -5.20 5.98
C VAL A 96 0.25 -5.80 4.58
N SER A 97 -0.76 -5.52 3.74
CA SER A 97 -0.80 -6.03 2.36
C SER A 97 0.34 -5.49 1.49
N LEU A 98 0.77 -4.24 1.72
CA LEU A 98 1.91 -3.65 1.03
C LEU A 98 3.23 -4.28 1.46
N ILE A 99 3.39 -4.54 2.74
CA ILE A 99 4.59 -5.19 3.29
C ILE A 99 4.68 -6.63 2.78
N MET A 100 3.58 -7.39 2.82
CA MET A 100 3.52 -8.77 2.34
C MET A 100 3.84 -8.90 0.86
N HIS A 101 3.43 -7.92 0.05
CA HIS A 101 3.72 -7.91 -1.39
C HIS A 101 4.93 -7.05 -1.76
N TYR A 102 5.71 -6.56 -0.79
CA TYR A 102 6.72 -5.51 -1.02
C TYR A 102 7.69 -5.82 -2.17
N PRO A 103 8.25 -7.03 -2.33
CA PRO A 103 9.17 -7.33 -3.44
C PRO A 103 8.54 -7.11 -4.83
N VAL A 104 7.26 -7.46 -4.97
CA VAL A 104 6.50 -7.31 -6.23
C VAL A 104 6.07 -5.87 -6.42
N VAL A 105 5.66 -5.20 -5.33
CA VAL A 105 5.34 -3.77 -5.30
C VAL A 105 6.55 -2.96 -5.76
N GLU A 106 7.73 -3.16 -5.16
CA GLU A 106 8.95 -2.41 -5.48
C GLU A 106 9.32 -2.55 -6.97
N GLY A 107 9.26 -3.76 -7.53
CA GLY A 107 9.55 -3.99 -8.94
C GLY A 107 8.50 -3.39 -9.90
N ALA A 108 7.22 -3.42 -9.54
CA ALA A 108 6.15 -2.82 -10.35
C ALA A 108 6.21 -1.29 -10.32
N LEU A 109 6.33 -0.72 -9.12
CA LEU A 109 6.30 0.73 -8.93
C LEU A 109 7.61 1.40 -9.29
N GLY A 110 8.75 0.75 -9.02
CA GLY A 110 10.06 1.30 -9.38
C GLY A 110 10.15 1.60 -10.88
N ARG A 111 9.62 0.71 -11.73
CA ARG A 111 9.53 0.94 -13.18
C ARG A 111 8.60 2.09 -13.53
N GLU A 112 7.39 2.13 -12.96
CA GLU A 112 6.41 3.18 -13.22
C GLU A 112 6.94 4.56 -12.77
N LEU A 113 7.54 4.64 -11.57
CA LEU A 113 8.11 5.87 -11.02
C LEU A 113 9.34 6.37 -11.78
N CYS A 114 10.27 5.48 -12.16
CA CYS A 114 11.42 5.84 -12.97
C CYS A 114 10.99 6.37 -14.35
N SER A 115 9.96 5.78 -14.96
CA SER A 115 9.45 6.22 -16.27
C SER A 115 8.68 7.55 -16.21
N SER A 116 8.05 7.86 -15.08
CA SER A 116 7.13 9.00 -14.97
C SER A 116 7.77 10.26 -14.42
N HIS A 117 8.70 10.15 -13.44
CA HIS A 117 9.02 11.27 -12.54
C HIS A 117 10.50 11.51 -12.28
N GLY A 118 11.41 10.83 -12.99
CA GLY A 118 12.84 11.13 -12.92
C GLY A 118 13.40 11.12 -11.49
N SER A 119 13.74 9.95 -10.97
CA SER A 119 14.65 9.72 -9.83
C SER A 119 14.37 10.46 -8.49
N SER A 120 13.31 11.25 -8.34
CA SER A 120 13.02 11.95 -7.09
C SER A 120 12.33 11.01 -6.08
N SER A 121 13.16 10.24 -5.38
CA SER A 121 12.82 9.30 -4.29
C SER A 121 12.05 9.96 -3.13
N GLU A 122 12.06 11.29 -3.04
CA GLU A 122 11.53 12.07 -1.91
C GLU A 122 9.99 12.21 -1.92
N HIS A 123 9.33 11.88 -3.03
CA HIS A 123 7.87 11.99 -3.15
C HIS A 123 7.12 10.86 -2.42
N PHE A 124 7.84 9.83 -1.96
CA PHE A 124 7.23 8.57 -1.53
C PHE A 124 7.71 8.10 -0.16
N VAL A 125 7.56 8.96 0.85
CA VAL A 125 7.92 8.71 2.25
C VAL A 125 7.40 7.36 2.77
N ILE A 126 6.17 6.98 2.42
CA ILE A 126 5.58 5.70 2.82
C ILE A 126 6.31 4.51 2.21
N PHE A 127 6.74 4.60 0.94
CA PHE A 127 7.49 3.54 0.27
C PHE A 127 8.90 3.42 0.83
N ASN A 128 9.55 4.55 1.13
CA ASN A 128 10.84 4.53 1.82
C ASN A 128 10.72 3.93 3.23
N ARG A 129 9.61 4.18 3.93
CA ARG A 129 9.32 3.56 5.23
C ARG A 129 9.07 2.07 5.12
N LEU A 130 8.26 1.63 4.16
CA LEU A 130 8.01 0.21 3.87
C LEU A 130 9.32 -0.51 3.50
N ARG A 131 10.14 0.10 2.64
CA ARG A 131 11.46 -0.39 2.26
C ARG A 131 12.35 -0.55 3.48
N SER A 132 12.45 0.48 4.31
CA SER A 132 13.28 0.46 5.52
C SER A 132 12.90 -0.69 6.44
N VAL A 133 11.59 -0.88 6.70
CA VAL A 133 11.12 -1.95 7.59
C VAL A 133 11.33 -3.33 6.95
N TYR A 134 11.08 -3.48 5.65
CA TYR A 134 11.26 -4.76 4.96
C TYR A 134 12.74 -5.18 4.90
N MET A 135 13.64 -4.24 4.61
CA MET A 135 15.09 -4.47 4.64
C MET A 135 15.57 -4.82 6.05
N TRP A 136 15.14 -4.07 7.06
CA TRP A 136 15.44 -4.39 8.46
C TRP A 136 15.00 -5.80 8.85
N ALA A 137 13.78 -6.22 8.47
CA ALA A 137 13.30 -7.57 8.75
C ALA A 137 14.14 -8.65 8.05
N THR A 138 14.58 -8.38 6.81
CA THR A 138 15.45 -9.28 6.04
C THR A 138 16.82 -9.42 6.70
N GLU A 139 17.42 -8.31 7.12
CA GLU A 139 18.73 -8.29 7.79
C GLU A 139 18.67 -8.90 9.21
N LEU A 140 17.56 -8.66 9.93
CA LEU A 140 17.32 -9.26 11.24
C LEU A 140 17.25 -10.80 11.12
N LEU A 141 16.47 -11.32 10.17
CA LEU A 141 16.30 -12.76 9.97
C LEU A 141 17.54 -13.41 9.35
N GLY A 142 18.32 -12.66 8.56
CA GLY A 142 19.63 -13.08 8.06
C GLY A 142 20.73 -13.13 9.13
N GLN A 143 20.40 -12.82 10.40
CA GLN A 143 21.35 -12.67 11.52
C GLN A 143 22.46 -11.64 11.25
N THR A 144 22.25 -10.75 10.28
CA THR A 144 23.23 -9.76 9.86
C THR A 144 23.19 -8.50 10.72
N LEU A 145 22.10 -8.24 11.45
CA LEU A 145 21.94 -7.05 12.28
C LEU A 145 21.27 -7.31 13.63
N SER A 146 21.77 -6.64 14.66
CA SER A 146 21.13 -6.42 15.97
C SER A 146 20.75 -4.95 16.08
N LEU A 147 19.74 -4.52 15.33
CA LEU A 147 19.28 -3.12 15.26
C LEU A 147 17.85 -2.95 15.75
N GLU A 148 17.61 -1.83 16.41
CA GLU A 148 16.29 -1.38 16.84
C GLU A 148 15.37 -1.19 15.61
N PRO A 149 14.07 -1.53 15.70
CA PRO A 149 13.15 -1.41 14.58
C PRO A 149 13.04 0.04 14.07
N PRO A 150 12.99 0.24 12.73
CA PRO A 150 12.96 1.59 12.13
C PRO A 150 11.61 2.30 12.29
N CYS A 151 10.59 1.64 12.83
CA CYS A 151 9.26 2.20 13.06
C CYS A 151 8.85 2.12 14.53
N PRO A 152 8.24 3.19 15.07
CA PRO A 152 7.75 3.20 16.45
C PRO A 152 6.56 2.26 16.66
N GLU A 153 5.81 1.90 15.62
CA GLU A 153 4.64 1.04 15.69
C GLU A 153 5.03 -0.45 15.61
N PRO A 154 4.88 -1.24 16.69
CA PRO A 154 5.37 -2.62 16.73
C PRO A 154 4.69 -3.56 15.72
N TRP A 155 3.43 -3.28 15.37
CA TRP A 155 2.67 -4.11 14.42
C TRP A 155 3.22 -4.02 12.99
N ILE A 156 3.84 -2.91 12.61
CA ILE A 156 4.47 -2.74 11.28
C ILE A 156 5.72 -3.61 11.20
N SER A 157 6.57 -3.55 12.23
CA SER A 157 7.77 -4.38 12.33
C SER A 157 7.43 -5.87 12.39
N GLY A 158 6.41 -6.25 13.15
CA GLY A 158 5.90 -7.61 13.20
C GLY A 158 5.39 -8.11 11.85
N ALA A 159 4.64 -7.27 11.12
CA ALA A 159 4.17 -7.60 9.78
C ALA A 159 5.32 -7.81 8.77
N ALA A 160 6.40 -7.03 8.88
CA ALA A 160 7.58 -7.19 8.02
C ALA A 160 8.35 -8.48 8.31
N ILE A 161 8.56 -8.82 9.57
CA ILE A 161 9.15 -10.11 9.95
C ILE A 161 8.30 -11.25 9.40
N PHE A 162 6.99 -11.20 9.62
CA PHE A 162 6.07 -12.21 9.11
C PHE A 162 6.14 -12.32 7.57
N ALA A 163 6.16 -11.20 6.85
CA ALA A 163 6.27 -11.17 5.40
C ALA A 163 7.56 -11.83 4.89
N VAL A 164 8.70 -11.50 5.48
CA VAL A 164 9.99 -12.09 5.10
C VAL A 164 10.01 -13.58 5.41
N CYS A 165 9.54 -14.01 6.59
CA CYS A 165 9.39 -15.42 6.93
C CYS A 165 8.48 -16.17 5.95
N ALA A 166 7.34 -15.59 5.59
CA ALA A 166 6.41 -16.17 4.64
C ALA A 166 7.02 -16.31 3.23
N SER A 167 7.88 -15.37 2.83
CA SER A 167 8.59 -15.43 1.54
C SER A 167 9.74 -16.45 1.49
N ALA A 168 10.30 -16.81 2.66
CA ALA A 168 11.40 -17.78 2.79
C ALA A 168 10.92 -19.23 2.91
N GLY A 169 9.64 -19.46 3.22
CA GLY A 169 9.03 -20.79 3.42
C GLY A 169 8.54 -21.46 2.15
N HIS A 170 9.35 -21.49 1.09
CA HIS A 170 9.14 -22.34 -0.10
C HIS A 170 9.82 -23.70 0.06
#